data_AF-A0A7J0FZ44-F1
#
_entry.id   AF-A0A7J0FZ44-F1
#
_cell.length_a   1.000
_cell.length_b   1.000
_cell.length_c   1.000
_cell.angle_alpha   90.00
_cell.angle_beta   90.00
_cell.angle_gamma   90.00
#
_symmetry.space_group_name_H-M   'P 1'
#
loop_
_entity.id
_entity.type
_entity.pdbx_description
1 polymer ?
#
loop_
_entity_poly.entity_id
_entity_poly.type
_entity_poly.pdbx_seq_one_letter_code
_entity_poly.pdbx_strand_id
1 'polypeptide(L)'
;MQAFNGKKWEKFNSEKVVALAFARIQGKAALVTHFQNSSLMNEDKRCRPILFCTDGPNAGEQEPFPIGTSIRSKAGKGRGYVTEENHHRGSPSTSVNGGDSPNRSDDSSGSAGDLY
;
A
#
# COMPACT_ATOMS: atom_id res chain seq x y z
N MET A 1 27.38 16.92 -11.56
CA MET A 1 27.24 15.74 -10.67
C MET A 1 28.21 15.73 -9.48
N GLN A 2 29.43 16.26 -9.59
CA GLN A 2 30.40 16.25 -8.48
C GLN A 2 30.10 17.23 -7.33
N ALA A 3 29.10 18.11 -7.47
CA ALA A 3 28.83 19.17 -6.50
C ALA A 3 28.46 18.67 -5.08
N PHE A 4 28.07 17.39 -4.92
CA PHE A 4 27.63 16.83 -3.64
C PHE A 4 28.46 15.64 -3.15
N ASN A 5 29.23 14.99 -4.03
CA ASN A 5 30.04 13.83 -3.64
C ASN A 5 31.18 14.25 -2.69
N GLY A 6 31.33 13.56 -1.57
CA GLY A 6 32.35 13.86 -0.56
C GLY A 6 31.99 14.98 0.43
N LYS A 7 30.81 15.59 0.34
CA LYS A 7 30.36 16.64 1.27
C LYS A 7 29.60 16.06 2.46
N LYS A 8 29.76 16.62 3.66
CA LYS A 8 28.98 16.24 4.85
C LYS A 8 27.52 16.68 4.68
N TRP A 9 26.61 15.91 5.27
CA TRP A 9 25.20 16.27 5.33
C TRP A 9 25.00 17.46 6.30
N GLU A 10 24.71 18.64 5.75
CA GLU A 10 24.72 19.90 6.50
C GLU A 10 23.60 20.03 7.54
N LYS A 11 22.55 19.21 7.43
CA LYS A 11 21.39 19.26 8.34
C LYS A 11 21.49 18.19 9.44
N PHE A 12 20.70 18.38 10.49
CA PHE A 12 20.53 17.41 11.59
C PHE A 12 21.82 17.05 12.34
N ASN A 13 22.84 17.92 12.33
CA ASN A 13 24.16 17.67 12.94
C ASN A 13 24.79 16.33 12.52
N SER A 14 24.51 15.88 11.29
CA SER A 14 24.93 14.55 10.85
C SER A 14 26.39 14.55 10.40
N GLU A 15 27.14 13.54 10.82
CA GLU A 15 28.52 13.35 10.36
C GLU A 15 28.63 12.61 9.01
N LYS A 16 27.50 12.12 8.48
CA LYS A 16 27.45 11.36 7.22
C LYS A 16 28.00 12.18 6.06
N VAL A 17 28.79 11.55 5.20
CA VAL A 17 29.31 12.11 3.95
C VAL A 17 28.52 11.56 2.78
N VAL A 18 28.11 12.42 1.85
CA VAL A 18 27.36 12.06 0.66
C VAL A 18 28.28 11.34 -0.33
N ALA A 19 27.86 10.18 -0.83
CA ALA A 19 28.54 9.43 -1.87
C ALA A 19 27.59 9.17 -3.04
N LEU A 20 28.10 9.25 -4.27
CA LEU A 20 27.36 8.94 -5.49
C LEU A 20 27.96 7.71 -6.18
N ALA A 21 27.08 6.81 -6.60
CA ALA A 21 27.40 5.66 -7.43
C ALA A 21 26.26 5.42 -8.41
N PHE A 22 26.53 4.69 -9.49
CA PHE A 22 25.47 4.26 -10.39
C PHE A 22 24.55 3.28 -9.68
N ALA A 23 23.25 3.50 -9.82
CA ALA A 23 22.25 2.56 -9.35
C ALA A 23 22.34 1.23 -10.12
N ARG A 24 21.95 0.14 -9.47
CA ARG A 24 21.89 -1.18 -10.12
C ARG A 24 20.87 -1.25 -11.25
N ILE A 25 19.74 -0.56 -11.10
CA ILE A 25 18.69 -0.46 -12.11
C ILE A 25 18.79 0.92 -12.74
N GLN A 26 18.85 0.96 -14.06
CA GLN A 26 19.08 2.18 -14.84
C GLN A 26 17.92 2.43 -15.80
N GLY A 27 17.54 3.69 -15.95
CA GLY A 27 16.48 4.15 -16.86
C GLY A 27 15.06 4.15 -16.25
N LYS A 28 14.24 5.11 -16.71
CA LYS A 28 12.86 5.34 -16.21
C LYS A 28 11.97 4.12 -16.37
N ALA A 29 11.95 3.49 -17.56
CA ALA A 29 11.10 2.33 -17.83
C ALA A 29 11.46 1.12 -16.95
N ALA A 30 12.76 0.84 -16.76
CA ALA A 30 13.20 -0.27 -15.91
C ALA A 30 12.85 -0.04 -14.43
N LEU A 31 13.01 1.20 -13.95
CA LEU A 31 12.57 1.58 -12.60
C LEU A 31 11.06 1.45 -12.43
N VAL A 32 10.29 1.88 -13.42
CA VAL A 32 8.83 1.74 -13.43
C VAL A 32 8.44 0.27 -13.27
N THR A 33 8.93 -0.61 -14.15
CA THR A 33 8.62 -2.04 -14.09
C THR A 33 9.07 -2.67 -12.77
N HIS A 34 10.22 -2.27 -12.24
CA HIS A 34 10.71 -2.78 -10.96
C HIS A 34 9.76 -2.47 -9.80
N PHE A 35 9.22 -1.25 -9.74
CA PHE A 35 8.33 -0.83 -8.66
C PHE A 35 6.86 -1.19 -8.90
N GLN A 36 6.41 -1.40 -10.14
CA GLN A 36 5.02 -1.79 -10.44
C GLN A 36 4.53 -3.03 -9.68
N ASN A 37 5.41 -4.02 -9.50
CA ASN A 37 5.09 -5.27 -8.81
C ASN A 37 5.59 -5.30 -7.35
N SER A 38 6.16 -4.20 -6.87
CA SER A 38 6.68 -4.11 -5.51
C SER A 38 5.53 -3.90 -4.52
N SER A 39 5.62 -4.55 -3.35
CA SER A 39 4.69 -4.31 -2.24
C SER A 39 4.69 -2.85 -1.78
N LEU A 40 5.78 -2.10 -2.06
CA LEU A 40 5.93 -0.68 -1.76
C LEU A 40 4.77 0.17 -2.29
N MET A 41 4.16 -0.22 -3.43
CA MET A 41 3.04 0.51 -4.02
C MET A 41 1.74 0.43 -3.17
N ASN A 42 1.67 -0.51 -2.23
CA ASN A 42 0.54 -0.69 -1.32
C ASN A 42 0.71 0.06 0.01
N GLU A 43 1.89 0.62 0.29
CA GLU A 43 2.21 1.34 1.53
C GLU A 43 1.70 2.80 1.51
N ASP A 44 2.00 3.59 2.55
CA ASP A 44 1.70 5.03 2.63
C ASP A 44 2.19 5.78 1.37
N LYS A 45 1.39 6.72 0.89
CA LYS A 45 1.69 7.49 -0.34
C LYS A 45 3.03 8.22 -0.28
N ARG A 46 3.52 8.58 0.92
CA ARG A 46 4.81 9.25 1.14
C ARG A 46 6.01 8.33 0.93
N CYS A 47 5.82 7.02 0.99
CA CYS A 47 6.87 6.02 0.80
C CYS A 47 6.93 5.47 -0.64
N ARG A 48 5.98 5.86 -1.49
CA ARG A 48 5.91 5.38 -2.88
C ARG A 48 6.87 6.15 -3.78
N PRO A 49 7.37 5.52 -4.85
CA PRO A 49 8.21 6.22 -5.82
C PRO A 49 7.43 7.35 -6.49
N ILE A 50 8.13 8.46 -6.72
CA ILE A 50 7.63 9.64 -7.41
C ILE A 50 8.26 9.68 -8.80
N LEU A 51 7.45 9.96 -9.81
CA LEU A 51 7.92 10.23 -11.16
C LEU A 51 7.72 11.69 -11.51
N PHE A 52 8.60 12.18 -12.38
CA PHE A 52 8.51 13.51 -12.96
C PHE A 52 8.53 13.39 -14.50
N CYS A 53 7.83 14.32 -15.16
CA CYS A 53 7.91 14.50 -16.60
C CYS A 53 9.34 14.90 -16.97
N THR A 54 9.96 14.19 -17.91
CA THR A 54 11.36 14.42 -18.31
C THR A 54 11.48 15.52 -19.35
N ASP A 55 10.48 15.65 -20.23
CA ASP A 55 10.57 16.47 -21.45
C ASP A 55 9.27 17.25 -21.69
N GLY A 56 9.37 18.28 -22.54
CA GLY A 56 8.23 19.10 -22.96
C GLY A 56 7.87 20.23 -21.98
N PRO A 57 6.72 20.90 -22.19
CA PRO A 57 6.32 22.07 -21.42
C PRO A 57 6.05 21.77 -19.94
N ASN A 58 5.80 20.50 -19.59
CA ASN A 58 5.51 20.04 -18.23
C ASN A 58 6.75 19.43 -17.55
N ALA A 59 7.96 19.57 -18.11
CA ALA A 59 9.17 18.97 -17.56
C ALA A 59 9.41 19.44 -16.11
N GLY A 60 9.68 18.48 -15.21
CA GLY A 60 9.83 18.73 -13.77
C GLY A 60 8.52 18.69 -12.97
N GLU A 61 7.35 18.66 -13.63
CA GLU A 61 6.10 18.41 -12.94
C GLU A 61 5.98 16.93 -12.52
N GLN A 62 5.35 16.70 -11.37
CA GLN A 62 5.12 15.35 -10.86
C GLN A 62 4.03 14.66 -11.69
N GLU A 63 4.30 13.44 -12.14
CA GLU A 63 3.32 12.59 -12.82
C GLU A 63 2.90 11.42 -11.92
N PRO A 64 1.65 10.93 -12.03
CA PRO A 64 1.23 9.72 -11.35
C PRO A 64 2.04 8.51 -11.79
N PHE A 65 2.41 7.65 -10.84
CA PHE A 65 3.10 6.41 -11.16
C PHE A 65 2.17 5.49 -11.96
N PRO A 66 2.62 4.89 -13.09
CA PRO A 66 1.79 4.00 -13.88
C PRO A 66 1.59 2.68 -13.11
N ILE A 67 0.42 2.51 -12.51
CA ILE A 67 0.07 1.30 -11.77
C ILE A 67 -0.37 0.24 -12.79
N GLY A 68 0.34 -0.89 -12.83
CA GLY A 68 -0.04 -2.02 -13.68
C GLY A 68 -1.36 -2.66 -13.23
N THR A 69 -1.93 -3.53 -14.08
CA THR A 69 -3.19 -4.26 -13.82
C THR A 69 -3.18 -5.14 -12.57
N SER A 70 -2.01 -5.40 -11.98
CA SER A 70 -1.82 -6.24 -10.79
C SER A 70 -2.06 -5.49 -9.46
N ILE A 71 -3.01 -4.57 -9.41
CA ILE A 71 -3.60 -4.20 -8.12
C ILE A 71 -4.49 -5.36 -7.69
N ARG A 72 -3.93 -6.27 -6.89
CA ARG A 72 -4.78 -7.17 -6.12
C ARG A 72 -5.56 -6.30 -5.16
N SER A 73 -6.77 -5.91 -5.55
CA SER A 73 -7.78 -5.39 -4.64
C SER A 73 -7.87 -6.40 -3.50
N LYS A 74 -7.23 -6.15 -2.36
CA LYS A 74 -7.57 -6.84 -1.12
C LYS A 74 -8.95 -6.33 -0.74
N ALA A 75 -9.97 -6.85 -1.41
CA ALA A 75 -11.31 -6.85 -0.89
C ALA A 75 -11.27 -7.68 0.40
N GLY A 76 -11.61 -7.04 1.52
CA GLY A 76 -11.80 -7.68 2.82
C GLY A 76 -10.64 -7.50 3.79
N LYS A 77 -10.74 -6.51 4.69
CA LYS A 77 -11.44 -6.65 5.97
C LYS A 77 -11.16 -5.38 6.78
N GLY A 78 -12.21 -4.61 7.07
CA GLY A 78 -12.10 -3.39 7.88
C GLY A 78 -11.42 -3.67 9.21
N ARG A 79 -10.38 -2.91 9.51
CA ARG A 79 -9.93 -2.64 10.87
C ARG A 79 -10.06 -1.14 11.05
N GLY A 80 -11.21 -0.73 11.61
CA GLY A 80 -11.41 0.63 12.06
C GLY A 80 -10.33 0.96 13.09
N TYR A 81 -9.54 1.97 12.79
CA TYR A 81 -8.81 2.70 13.82
C TYR A 81 -9.84 3.63 14.47
N VAL A 82 -10.20 3.35 15.71
CA VAL A 82 -11.11 4.19 16.49
C VAL A 82 -10.31 5.43 16.91
N THR A 83 -10.60 6.56 16.27
CA THR A 83 -10.23 7.89 16.78
C THR A 83 -11.42 8.38 17.61
N GLU A 84 -11.22 8.56 18.92
CA GLU A 84 -12.19 9.15 19.82
C GLU A 84 -12.28 10.66 19.55
N GLU A 85 -13.44 11.16 19.10
CA GLU A 85 -13.73 12.59 19.19
C GLU A 85 -15.21 12.84 19.52
N ASN A 86 -15.36 13.53 20.64
CA ASN A 86 -16.56 13.90 21.40
C ASN A 86 -17.38 14.99 20.68
N HIS A 87 -18.60 14.67 20.23
CA HIS A 87 -19.58 15.68 19.81
C HIS A 87 -21.02 15.27 20.18
N HIS A 88 -21.50 15.85 21.30
CA HIS A 88 -22.87 16.26 21.65
C HIS A 88 -24.07 15.97 20.69
N ARG A 89 -25.15 15.50 21.36
CA ARG A 89 -26.61 15.62 21.06
C ARG A 89 -27.25 14.73 19.98
N GLY A 90 -28.17 13.87 20.45
CA GLY A 90 -29.39 13.49 19.73
C GLY A 90 -29.75 12.00 19.80
N SER A 91 -30.53 11.60 20.82
CA SER A 91 -31.27 10.31 20.80
C SER A 91 -32.28 10.29 19.64
N PRO A 92 -32.58 9.12 19.03
CA PRO A 92 -33.74 8.39 19.54
C PRO A 92 -33.61 6.85 19.54
N SER A 93 -34.22 6.27 20.58
CA SER A 93 -34.85 4.96 20.72
C SER A 93 -34.45 3.80 19.78
N THR A 94 -33.71 2.83 20.31
CA THR A 94 -33.58 1.49 19.73
C THR A 94 -34.76 0.61 20.15
N SER A 95 -35.60 0.25 19.18
CA SER A 95 -36.53 -0.88 19.33
C SER A 95 -35.72 -2.16 19.39
N VAL A 96 -35.84 -2.88 20.50
CA VAL A 96 -35.36 -4.25 20.65
C VAL A 96 -36.21 -5.17 19.79
N ASN A 97 -35.58 -5.96 18.92
CA ASN A 97 -36.18 -7.21 18.46
C ASN A 97 -35.13 -8.31 18.56
N GLY A 98 -35.27 -9.13 19.60
CA GLY A 98 -34.60 -10.41 19.72
C GLY A 98 -35.24 -11.43 18.79
N GLY A 99 -34.48 -12.44 18.42
CA GLY A 99 -34.96 -13.57 17.63
C GLY A 99 -33.84 -14.55 17.37
N ASP A 100 -33.72 -15.52 18.26
CA ASP A 100 -32.82 -16.68 18.25
C ASP A 100 -32.78 -17.44 16.91
N SER A 101 -31.65 -18.10 16.67
CA SER A 101 -31.63 -19.37 15.91
C SER A 101 -30.45 -20.24 16.35
N PRO A 102 -30.70 -21.36 17.05
CA PRO A 102 -29.68 -22.36 17.31
C PRO A 102 -29.83 -23.60 16.41
N ASN A 103 -28.67 -24.25 16.29
CA ASN A 103 -28.45 -25.70 16.20
C ASN A 103 -28.45 -26.40 14.83
N ARG A 104 -27.21 -26.77 14.46
CA ARG A 104 -26.71 -28.06 13.98
C ARG A 104 -27.72 -29.12 13.53
N SER A 105 -27.43 -29.71 12.37
CA SER A 105 -27.70 -31.12 12.12
C SER A 105 -26.49 -31.70 11.38
N ASP A 106 -25.89 -32.68 12.04
CA ASP A 106 -25.01 -33.72 11.50
C ASP A 106 -25.83 -34.61 10.55
N ASP A 107 -25.24 -35.00 9.43
CA ASP A 107 -25.54 -36.28 8.81
C ASP A 107 -24.26 -36.82 8.15
N SER A 108 -23.76 -37.90 8.73
CA SER A 108 -22.74 -38.76 8.17
C SER A 108 -23.41 -40.00 7.57
N SER A 109 -23.11 -40.35 6.33
CA SER A 109 -23.26 -41.73 5.85
C SER A 109 -22.19 -42.04 4.79
N GLY A 110 -21.39 -43.07 5.07
CA GLY A 110 -20.29 -43.52 4.22
C GLY A 110 -20.64 -44.71 3.33
N SER A 111 -19.71 -45.08 2.46
CA SER A 111 -19.17 -46.44 2.27
C SER A 111 -18.68 -46.67 0.83
N ALA A 112 -17.42 -47.11 0.75
CA ALA A 112 -16.77 -48.07 -0.16
C ALA A 112 -17.02 -48.08 -1.68
N GLY A 113 -15.91 -48.17 -2.43
CA GLY A 113 -15.89 -48.67 -3.81
C GLY A 113 -14.53 -48.56 -4.50
N ASP A 114 -13.73 -49.64 -4.43
CA ASP A 114 -12.51 -49.91 -5.19
C ASP A 114 -12.75 -50.12 -6.71
N LEU A 115 -11.65 -50.08 -7.49
CA LEU A 115 -11.44 -50.53 -8.89
C LEU A 115 -12.07 -49.64 -9.99
N TYR A 116 -11.35 -49.09 -10.97
CA TYR A 116 -10.31 -49.64 -11.85
C TYR A 116 -9.29 -48.57 -12.28
#